data_AF-A0A7C0YKE9-F1
#
_entry.id   AF-A0A7C0YKE9-F1
#
_cell.length_a   1.000
_cell.length_b   1.000
_cell.length_c   1.000
_cell.angle_alpha   90.00
_cell.angle_beta   90.00
_cell.angle_gamma   90.00
#
_symmetry.space_group_name_H-M   'P 1'
#
loop_
_entity.id
_entity.type
_entity.pdbx_description
1 polymer ?
#
loop_
_entity_poly.entity_id
_entity_poly.type
_entity_poly.pdbx_seq_one_letter_code
_entity_poly.pdbx_strand_id
1 'polypeptide(L)'
;PNIPGLGKLKENLVKVSGRTPPMLEEKIKAKTMPGLGSIMVEAAEEVGGFADGHDFAASGVIDSDKILAFIEEFEEKVEEKVKGKGLLKYFTK
;
A
#
# COMPACT_ATOMS: atom_id res chain seq x y z
N PRO A 1 -17.02 14.38 1.18
CA PRO A 1 -16.55 15.71 1.68
C PRO A 1 -17.03 16.84 0.76
N ASN A 2 -17.32 18.06 1.24
CA ASN A 2 -17.65 19.20 0.35
C ASN A 2 -16.41 20.07 0.14
N ILE A 3 -15.92 20.16 -1.10
CA ILE A 3 -14.76 20.98 -1.46
C ILE A 3 -15.26 22.38 -1.89
N PRO A 4 -14.78 23.46 -1.26
CA PRO A 4 -15.15 24.82 -1.65
C PRO A 4 -14.88 25.08 -3.14
N GLY A 5 -15.88 25.56 -3.87
CA GLY A 5 -15.78 25.89 -5.30
C GLY A 5 -15.78 24.70 -6.27
N LEU A 6 -15.69 23.46 -5.77
CA LEU A 6 -15.65 22.23 -6.61
C LEU A 6 -16.80 21.26 -6.32
N GLY A 7 -17.52 21.45 -5.20
CA GLY A 7 -18.68 20.65 -4.84
C GLY A 7 -18.33 19.41 -4.03
N LYS A 8 -19.24 18.45 -3.99
CA LYS A 8 -19.16 17.29 -3.10
C LYS A 8 -18.42 16.13 -3.78
N LEU A 9 -17.35 15.66 -3.13
CA LEU A 9 -16.75 14.35 -3.40
C LEU A 9 -17.80 13.26 -3.19
N LYS A 10 -18.01 12.42 -4.21
CA LYS A 10 -18.97 11.32 -4.17
C LYS A 10 -18.46 10.18 -3.29
N GLU A 11 -17.15 9.99 -3.33
CA GLU A 11 -16.42 8.94 -2.65
C GLU A 11 -16.02 9.36 -1.24
N ASN A 12 -15.83 8.37 -0.37
CA ASN A 12 -15.30 8.57 0.98
C ASN A 12 -13.87 8.04 1.04
N LEU A 13 -12.94 8.87 0.59
CA LEU A 13 -11.55 8.46 0.39
C LEU A 13 -10.72 8.60 1.67
N VAL A 14 -9.79 7.67 1.87
CA VAL A 14 -8.74 7.74 2.89
C VAL A 14 -7.37 7.69 2.23
N LYS A 15 -6.39 8.36 2.86
CA LYS A 15 -5.01 8.36 2.40
C LYS A 15 -4.24 7.24 3.07
N VAL A 16 -3.51 6.46 2.27
CA VAL A 16 -2.51 5.49 2.73
C VAL A 16 -1.11 5.98 2.37
N SER A 17 -0.12 5.69 3.22
CA SER A 17 1.28 6.06 2.98
C SER A 17 2.20 5.04 3.62
N GLY A 18 3.17 4.54 2.86
CA GLY A 18 4.18 3.61 3.32
C GLY A 18 5.58 4.21 3.29
N ARG A 19 6.45 3.77 4.20
CA ARG A 19 7.89 4.10 4.23
C ARG A 19 8.68 2.86 4.62
N THR A 20 9.89 2.74 4.08
CA THR A 20 10.81 1.66 4.47
C THR A 20 11.86 2.17 5.47
N PRO A 21 12.24 1.41 6.51
CA PRO A 21 13.35 1.77 7.38
C PRO A 21 14.69 1.68 6.63
N PRO A 22 15.76 2.37 7.09
CA PRO A 22 17.07 2.40 6.40
C PRO A 22 17.63 1.02 6.06
N MET A 23 17.52 0.05 6.97
CA MET A 23 17.98 -1.33 6.72
C MET A 23 17.23 -2.01 5.56
N LEU A 24 15.96 -1.69 5.35
CA LEU A 24 15.18 -2.22 4.23
C LEU A 24 15.51 -1.47 2.94
N GLU A 25 15.75 -0.15 2.99
CA GLU A 25 16.22 0.61 1.83
C GLU A 25 17.52 0.02 1.25
N GLU A 26 18.49 -0.33 2.11
CA GLU A 26 19.74 -0.97 1.68
C GLU A 26 19.49 -2.29 0.95
N LYS A 27 18.58 -3.12 1.47
CA LYS A 27 18.20 -4.40 0.85
C LYS A 27 17.51 -4.22 -0.48
N ILE A 28 16.66 -3.20 -0.61
CA ILE A 28 15.97 -2.85 -1.86
C ILE A 28 16.97 -2.32 -2.89
N LYS A 29 17.89 -1.43 -2.49
CA LYS A 29 19.01 -0.96 -3.35
C LYS A 29 19.86 -2.12 -3.86
N ALA A 30 20.11 -3.12 -3.01
CA ALA A 30 20.81 -4.34 -3.37
C ALA A 30 19.97 -5.34 -4.18
N LYS A 31 18.71 -5.02 -4.49
CA LYS A 31 17.74 -5.89 -5.21
C LYS A 31 17.49 -7.25 -4.54
N THR A 32 17.66 -7.29 -3.21
CA THR A 32 17.39 -8.49 -2.38
C THR A 32 16.00 -8.49 -1.76
N MET A 33 15.31 -7.35 -1.80
CA MET A 33 13.93 -7.15 -1.35
C MET A 33 13.17 -6.31 -2.39
N PRO A 34 11.84 -6.48 -2.51
CA PRO A 34 11.03 -5.69 -3.44
C PRO A 34 10.89 -4.23 -3.01
N GLY A 35 10.75 -3.33 -3.99
CA GLY A 35 10.47 -1.92 -3.75
C GLY A 35 9.03 -1.67 -3.29
N LEU A 36 8.87 -0.82 -2.28
CA LEU A 36 7.57 -0.48 -1.68
C LEU A 36 6.59 0.12 -2.69
N GLY A 37 7.07 0.97 -3.60
CA GLY A 37 6.23 1.64 -4.59
C GLY A 37 5.42 0.64 -5.43
N SER A 38 6.08 -0.35 -6.01
CA SER A 38 5.41 -1.38 -6.81
C SER A 38 4.34 -2.16 -6.02
N ILE A 39 4.65 -2.53 -4.78
CA ILE A 39 3.70 -3.24 -3.90
C ILE A 39 2.47 -2.36 -3.61
N MET A 40 2.69 -1.08 -3.28
CA MET A 40 1.57 -0.16 -2.99
C MET A 40 0.69 0.11 -4.20
N VAL A 41 1.27 0.21 -5.41
CA VAL A 41 0.52 0.37 -6.66
C VAL A 41 -0.36 -0.85 -6.89
N GLU A 42 0.23 -2.04 -6.91
CA GLU A 42 -0.50 -3.29 -7.16
C GLU A 42 -1.62 -3.49 -6.12
N ALA A 43 -1.35 -3.32 -4.82
CA ALA A 43 -2.36 -3.49 -3.78
C ALA A 43 -3.48 -2.44 -3.83
N ALA A 44 -3.19 -1.20 -4.24
CA ALA A 44 -4.20 -0.16 -4.36
C ALA A 44 -5.12 -0.42 -5.57
N GLU A 45 -4.57 -0.89 -6.69
CA GLU A 45 -5.34 -1.20 -7.90
C GLU A 45 -6.36 -2.31 -7.67
N GLU A 46 -6.01 -3.37 -6.93
CA GLU A 46 -6.89 -4.51 -6.62
C GLU A 46 -8.15 -4.10 -5.83
N VAL A 47 -8.06 -3.04 -5.02
CA VAL A 47 -9.20 -2.50 -4.25
C VAL A 47 -9.90 -1.34 -4.94
N GLY A 48 -9.56 -1.04 -6.19
CA GLY A 48 -10.13 0.08 -6.96
C GLY A 48 -9.62 1.46 -6.53
N GLY A 49 -8.49 1.50 -5.82
CA GLY A 49 -7.80 2.72 -5.41
C GLY A 49 -6.69 3.13 -6.38
N PHE A 50 -5.85 4.04 -5.91
CA PHE A 50 -4.69 4.55 -6.64
C PHE A 50 -3.51 4.76 -5.70
N ALA A 51 -2.31 4.39 -6.12
CA ALA A 51 -1.08 4.74 -5.43
C ALA A 51 0.04 5.09 -6.42
N ASP A 52 1.04 5.82 -5.92
CA ASP A 52 2.25 6.16 -6.65
C ASP A 52 3.41 6.38 -5.65
N GLY A 53 4.64 6.32 -6.15
CA GLY A 53 5.84 6.60 -5.38
C GLY A 53 7.08 5.86 -5.86
N HIS A 54 8.10 5.89 -5.02
CA HIS A 54 9.40 5.26 -5.27
C HIS A 54 9.59 4.01 -4.40
N ASP A 55 10.71 3.33 -4.61
CA ASP A 55 11.10 2.10 -3.92
C ASP A 55 11.07 2.17 -2.39
N PHE A 56 11.26 3.35 -1.79
CA PHE A 56 11.36 3.52 -0.33
C PHE A 56 10.16 4.25 0.29
N ALA A 57 9.36 4.93 -0.55
CA ALA A 57 8.29 5.80 -0.10
C ALA A 57 7.21 5.92 -1.17
N ALA A 58 6.00 5.51 -0.82
CA ALA A 58 4.83 5.61 -1.68
C ALA A 58 3.59 6.01 -0.89
N SER A 59 2.57 6.48 -1.59
CA SER A 59 1.29 6.82 -0.99
C SER A 59 0.15 6.73 -2.00
N GLY A 60 -1.07 6.60 -1.49
CA GLY A 60 -2.25 6.42 -2.32
C GLY A 60 -3.53 6.87 -1.65
N VAL A 61 -4.62 6.68 -2.37
CA VAL A 61 -6.00 6.89 -1.93
C VAL A 61 -6.82 5.65 -2.23
N ILE A 62 -7.63 5.24 -1.26
CA ILE A 62 -8.57 4.12 -1.36
C ILE A 62 -9.91 4.55 -0.76
N ASP A 63 -10.99 3.84 -1.09
CA ASP A 63 -12.24 4.03 -0.38
C ASP A 63 -12.14 3.57 1.09
N SER A 64 -12.80 4.29 1.98
CA SER A 64 -12.72 4.08 3.43
C SER A 64 -13.19 2.70 3.90
N ASP A 65 -14.08 2.06 3.16
CA ASP A 65 -14.59 0.71 3.44
C ASP A 65 -13.64 -0.39 2.91
N LYS A 66 -12.59 -0.03 2.16
CA LYS A 66 -11.60 -0.94 1.59
C LYS A 66 -10.31 -1.05 2.40
N ILE A 67 -10.22 -0.42 3.57
CA ILE A 67 -8.97 -0.40 4.38
C ILE A 67 -8.45 -1.83 4.68
N LEU A 68 -9.33 -2.74 5.12
CA LEU A 68 -8.91 -4.10 5.44
C LEU A 68 -8.52 -4.89 4.20
N ALA A 69 -9.30 -4.78 3.12
CA ALA A 69 -8.98 -5.41 1.84
C ALA A 69 -7.63 -4.91 1.30
N PHE A 70 -7.33 -3.61 1.41
CA PHE A 70 -6.03 -3.07 1.01
C PHE A 70 -4.88 -3.65 1.82
N ILE A 71 -5.05 -3.84 3.12
CA ILE A 71 -4.03 -4.46 3.99
C ILE A 71 -3.79 -5.91 3.58
N GLU A 72 -4.87 -6.66 3.29
CA GLU A 72 -4.79 -8.05 2.83
C GLU A 72 -4.06 -8.16 1.49
N GLU A 73 -4.45 -7.36 0.49
CA GLU A 73 -3.78 -7.31 -0.82
C GLU A 73 -2.31 -6.89 -0.70
N PHE A 74 -2.01 -5.89 0.14
CA PHE A 74 -0.64 -5.44 0.39
C PHE A 74 0.22 -6.58 0.94
N GLU A 75 -0.26 -7.32 1.93
CA GLU A 75 0.46 -8.47 2.47
C GLU A 75 0.62 -9.57 1.43
N GLU A 76 -0.42 -9.89 0.65
CA GLU A 76 -0.34 -10.88 -0.43
C GLU A 76 0.77 -10.54 -1.43
N LYS A 77 0.81 -9.29 -1.93
CA LYS A 77 1.89 -8.86 -2.85
C LYS A 77 3.28 -8.89 -2.19
N VAL A 78 3.38 -8.66 -0.88
CA VAL A 78 4.64 -8.83 -0.14
C VAL A 78 5.04 -10.32 -0.10
N GLU A 79 4.12 -11.21 0.23
CA GLU A 79 4.38 -12.65 0.30
C GLU A 79 4.84 -13.22 -1.03
N GLU A 80 4.15 -12.87 -2.12
CA GLU A 80 4.49 -13.26 -3.48
C GLU A 80 5.93 -12.88 -3.85
N LYS A 81 6.34 -11.65 -3.52
CA LYS A 81 7.65 -11.11 -3.88
C LYS A 81 8.78 -11.56 -2.95
N VAL A 82 8.50 -11.83 -1.68
CA VAL A 82 9.51 -12.19 -0.67
C VAL A 82 9.73 -13.71 -0.57
N LYS A 83 8.90 -14.55 -1.21
CA LYS A 83 8.93 -16.02 -1.09
C LYS A 83 8.91 -16.49 0.37
N GLY A 84 8.22 -15.74 1.23
CA GLY A 84 8.10 -15.98 2.66
C GLY A 84 6.72 -15.56 3.14
N LYS A 85 6.13 -16.33 4.07
CA LYS A 85 4.80 -16.04 4.60
C LYS A 85 4.82 -14.76 5.45
N GLY A 86 3.89 -13.87 5.22
CA GLY A 86 3.70 -12.56 5.84
C GLY A 86 3.35 -12.66 7.32
N LEU A 87 3.36 -11.51 7.98
CA LEU A 87 3.28 -11.42 9.44
C LEU A 87 1.82 -11.40 9.94
N LEU A 88 0.85 -11.01 9.11
CA LEU A 88 -0.55 -10.83 9.55
C LEU A 88 -1.20 -12.11 10.12
N LYS A 89 -0.83 -13.29 9.59
CA LYS A 89 -1.29 -14.60 10.11
C LYS A 89 -0.90 -14.87 11.57
N TYR A 90 -0.02 -14.07 12.17
CA TYR A 90 0.38 -14.17 13.58
C TYR A 90 -0.34 -13.16 14.48
N PHE A 91 -1.03 -12.18 13.91
CA PHE A 91 -1.75 -11.12 14.65
C PHE A 91 -3.27 -11.25 14.57
N THR A 92 -3.80 -12.01 13.61
CA THR A 92 -5.20 -12.42 13.55
C THR A 92 -5.36 -13.84 14.10
N LYS A 93 -5.37 -13.97 15.44
CA LYS A 93 -5.78 -15.21 16.11
C LYS A 93 -6.75 -14.93 17.24
#